data_AF-A0AAU8JC31-F1
#
_entry.id   AF-A0AAU8JC31-F1
#
_cell.length_a   1.000
_cell.length_b   1.000
_cell.length_c   1.000
_cell.angle_alpha   90.00
_cell.angle_beta   90.00
_cell.angle_gamma   90.00
#
_symmetry.space_group_name_H-M   'P 1'
#
loop_
_entity.id
_entity.type
_entity.pdbx_description
1 polymer ?
#
loop_
_entity_poly.entity_id
_entity_poly.type
_entity_poly.pdbx_seq_one_letter_code
_entity_poly.pdbx_strand_id
1 'polypeptide(L)'
;MGGLAAAATEILTNKGLKDEDKWGKLIQIYSGNPSWLNIVAATIEDLFNRSVDRFLSYPTLFLGDLEPILEEYYQRLSEPEKIVIQWLANQKAVDISQKPGVGAIHESPLPLSDADFIKAIKSLRKRGLIEKATDNESSLFDIPALVKNYVKNYS
;
A
#
# COMPACT_ATOMS: atom_id res chain seq x y z
N MET A 1 15.98 -7.08 -8.08
CA MET A 1 14.82 -6.17 -8.24
C MET A 1 14.30 -6.06 -9.70
N GLY A 2 14.80 -6.83 -10.69
CA GLY A 2 14.40 -6.64 -12.10
C GLY A 2 13.14 -7.34 -12.61
N GLY A 3 12.62 -8.37 -11.91
CA GLY A 3 11.52 -9.20 -12.43
C GLY A 3 10.12 -8.56 -12.34
N LEU A 4 9.81 -7.91 -11.21
CA LEU A 4 8.50 -7.30 -10.96
C LEU A 4 8.25 -6.06 -11.84
N ALA A 5 9.28 -5.25 -12.06
CA ALA A 5 9.17 -4.07 -12.93
C ALA A 5 8.94 -4.46 -14.40
N ALA A 6 9.64 -5.49 -14.89
CA ALA A 6 9.46 -5.98 -16.26
C ALA A 6 8.04 -6.57 -16.48
N ALA A 7 7.56 -7.41 -15.56
CA ALA A 7 6.22 -7.98 -15.62
C ALA A 7 5.13 -6.90 -15.50
N ALA A 8 5.35 -5.89 -14.66
CA ALA A 8 4.43 -4.76 -14.50
C ALA A 8 4.30 -3.96 -15.80
N THR A 9 5.41 -3.60 -16.44
CA THR A 9 5.41 -2.90 -17.73
C THR A 9 4.74 -3.74 -18.83
N GLU A 10 5.02 -5.04 -18.88
CA GLU A 10 4.41 -5.95 -19.87
C GLU A 10 2.88 -5.99 -19.78
N ILE A 11 2.31 -5.98 -18.56
CA ILE A 11 0.85 -5.91 -18.36
C ILE A 11 0.27 -4.63 -18.97
N LEU A 12 0.89 -3.48 -18.70
CA LEU A 12 0.39 -2.19 -19.20
C LEU A 12 0.51 -2.12 -20.73
N THR A 13 1.59 -2.66 -21.30
CA THR A 13 1.77 -2.80 -22.75
C THR A 13 0.71 -3.70 -23.37
N ASN A 14 0.47 -4.88 -22.81
CA ASN A 14 -0.52 -5.83 -23.34
C ASN A 14 -1.95 -5.29 -23.28
N LYS A 15 -2.23 -4.41 -22.31
CA LYS A 15 -3.51 -3.69 -22.18
C LYS A 15 -3.62 -2.47 -23.10
N GLY A 16 -2.54 -2.12 -23.82
CA GLY A 16 -2.51 -0.99 -24.74
C GLY A 16 -2.68 0.35 -24.05
N LEU A 17 -2.25 0.47 -22.78
CA LEU A 17 -2.35 1.73 -22.06
C LEU A 17 -1.50 2.82 -22.74
N LYS A 18 -1.93 4.06 -22.62
CA LYS A 18 -1.23 5.25 -23.13
C LYS A 18 -0.37 5.85 -22.01
N ASP A 19 0.34 6.93 -22.33
CA ASP A 19 1.07 7.76 -21.36
C ASP A 19 2.17 6.96 -20.63
N GLU A 20 3.05 6.30 -21.39
CA GLU A 20 4.13 5.43 -20.87
C GLU A 20 5.03 6.15 -19.86
N ASP A 21 5.23 7.45 -20.01
CA ASP A 21 5.99 8.28 -19.05
C ASP A 21 5.35 8.31 -17.64
N LYS A 22 4.06 7.98 -17.54
CA LYS A 22 3.31 7.90 -16.27
C LYS A 22 3.27 6.50 -15.67
N TRP A 23 3.68 5.46 -16.41
CA TRP A 23 3.56 4.08 -15.95
C TRP A 23 4.37 3.82 -14.69
N GLY A 24 5.54 4.46 -14.52
CA GLY A 24 6.33 4.33 -13.29
C GLY A 24 5.53 4.74 -12.05
N LYS A 25 4.74 5.83 -12.12
CA LYS A 25 3.88 6.28 -11.02
C LYS A 25 2.74 5.28 -10.78
N LEU A 26 2.12 4.76 -11.83
CA LEU A 26 1.06 3.76 -11.73
C LEU A 26 1.59 2.47 -11.06
N ILE A 27 2.73 1.96 -11.54
CA ILE A 27 3.41 0.79 -10.99
C ILE A 27 3.75 1.01 -9.51
N GLN A 28 4.23 2.19 -9.13
CA GLN A 28 4.53 2.51 -7.74
C GLN A 28 3.28 2.50 -6.86
N ILE A 29 2.17 3.09 -7.31
CA ILE A 29 0.90 3.12 -6.56
C ILE A 29 0.40 1.71 -6.24
N TYR A 30 0.50 0.81 -7.22
CA TYR A 30 0.08 -0.59 -7.10
C TYR A 30 1.24 -1.54 -6.76
N SER A 31 2.35 -1.00 -6.24
CA SER A 31 3.54 -1.72 -5.75
C SER A 31 4.11 -2.78 -6.70
N GLY A 32 3.95 -2.58 -8.02
CA GLY A 32 4.37 -3.54 -9.03
C GLY A 32 3.64 -4.89 -8.95
N ASN A 33 2.53 -4.99 -8.23
CA ASN A 33 1.76 -6.22 -8.08
C ASN A 33 1.03 -6.55 -9.40
N PRO A 34 1.36 -7.66 -10.08
CA PRO A 34 0.74 -8.03 -11.35
C PRO A 34 -0.79 -8.15 -11.30
N SER A 35 -1.34 -8.66 -10.20
CA SER A 35 -2.78 -8.83 -10.05
C SER A 35 -3.49 -7.49 -9.92
N TRP A 36 -2.95 -6.58 -9.11
CA TRP A 36 -3.53 -5.25 -8.95
C TRP A 36 -3.40 -4.41 -10.22
N LEU A 37 -2.25 -4.50 -10.89
CA LEU A 37 -2.04 -3.82 -12.16
C LEU A 37 -2.98 -4.33 -13.26
N ASN A 38 -3.26 -5.63 -13.32
CA ASN A 38 -4.25 -6.15 -14.28
C ASN A 38 -5.65 -5.60 -14.03
N ILE A 39 -6.08 -5.55 -12.76
CA ILE A 39 -7.39 -5.01 -12.39
C ILE A 39 -7.49 -3.54 -12.81
N VAL A 40 -6.50 -2.73 -12.41
CA VAL A 40 -6.53 -1.29 -12.67
C VAL A 40 -6.35 -0.99 -14.16
N ALA A 41 -5.51 -1.74 -14.87
CA ALA A 41 -5.36 -1.56 -16.30
C ALA A 41 -6.67 -1.84 -17.05
N ALA A 42 -7.48 -2.82 -16.59
CA ALA A 42 -8.82 -3.04 -17.15
C ALA A 42 -9.75 -1.85 -16.88
N THR A 43 -9.73 -1.27 -15.68
CA THR A 43 -10.48 -0.05 -15.36
C THR A 43 -10.05 1.15 -16.24
N ILE A 44 -8.73 1.34 -16.42
CA ILE A 44 -8.19 2.44 -17.25
C ILE A 44 -8.59 2.26 -18.71
N GLU A 45 -8.56 1.03 -19.20
CA GLU A 45 -9.01 0.68 -20.54
C GLU A 45 -10.49 1.03 -20.74
N ASP A 46 -11.36 0.55 -19.85
CA ASP A 46 -12.81 0.67 -19.95
C ASP A 46 -13.32 2.10 -19.73
N LEU A 47 -12.86 2.77 -18.66
CA LEU A 47 -13.43 4.05 -18.23
C LEU A 47 -12.66 5.27 -18.75
N PHE A 48 -11.36 5.12 -19.02
CA PHE A 48 -10.46 6.24 -19.31
C PHE A 48 -9.89 6.19 -20.74
N ASN A 49 -10.45 5.35 -21.62
CA ASN A 49 -9.99 5.16 -23.00
C ASN A 49 -8.48 4.93 -23.08
N ARG A 50 -7.99 4.11 -22.15
CA ARG A 50 -6.58 3.72 -21.99
C ARG A 50 -5.64 4.86 -21.54
N SER A 51 -6.14 6.05 -21.19
CA SER A 51 -5.29 7.14 -20.72
C SER A 51 -4.96 7.02 -19.22
N VAL A 52 -3.69 6.81 -18.93
CA VAL A 52 -3.16 6.74 -17.56
C VAL A 52 -3.11 8.14 -16.96
N ASP A 53 -2.82 9.18 -17.75
CA ASP A 53 -2.80 10.56 -17.26
C ASP A 53 -4.18 10.99 -16.74
N ARG A 54 -5.26 10.71 -17.49
CA ARG A 54 -6.63 10.98 -17.04
C ARG A 54 -6.97 10.24 -15.74
N PHE A 55 -6.64 8.95 -15.67
CA PHE A 55 -6.83 8.16 -14.46
C PHE A 55 -6.09 8.75 -13.25
N LEU A 56 -4.82 9.11 -13.41
CA LEU A 56 -3.98 9.66 -12.35
C LEU A 56 -4.32 11.11 -11.97
N SER A 57 -5.09 11.82 -12.80
CA SER A 57 -5.57 13.18 -12.51
C SER A 57 -6.74 13.24 -11.54
N TYR A 58 -7.39 12.09 -11.26
CA TYR A 58 -8.48 12.02 -10.30
C TYR A 58 -7.97 12.31 -8.87
N PRO A 59 -8.69 13.11 -8.07
CA PRO A 59 -8.21 13.60 -6.78
C PRO A 59 -8.06 12.49 -5.74
N THR A 60 -8.85 11.42 -5.87
CA THR A 60 -8.79 10.24 -5.01
C THR A 60 -8.27 9.06 -5.81
N LEU A 61 -7.43 8.24 -5.16
CA LEU A 61 -7.01 6.97 -5.74
C LEU A 61 -8.25 6.09 -5.88
N PHE A 62 -8.65 5.80 -7.11
CA PHE A 62 -9.75 4.89 -7.37
C PHE A 62 -9.31 3.46 -7.02
N LEU A 63 -9.93 2.89 -5.98
CA LEU A 63 -9.72 1.50 -5.60
C LEU A 63 -10.56 0.56 -6.47
N GLY A 64 -11.80 0.93 -6.77
CA GLY A 64 -12.69 0.16 -7.64
C GLY A 64 -12.79 -1.29 -7.20
N ASP A 65 -12.51 -2.21 -8.11
CA ASP A 65 -12.53 -3.66 -7.86
C ASP A 65 -11.45 -4.13 -6.86
N LEU A 66 -10.50 -3.27 -6.47
CA LEU A 66 -9.55 -3.57 -5.40
C LEU A 66 -10.11 -3.32 -4.00
N GLU A 67 -11.13 -2.47 -3.85
CA GLU A 67 -11.71 -2.15 -2.55
C GLU A 67 -12.24 -3.40 -1.83
N PRO A 68 -13.05 -4.29 -2.46
CA PRO A 68 -13.51 -5.52 -1.80
C PRO A 68 -12.38 -6.48 -1.43
N ILE A 69 -11.29 -6.49 -2.21
CA ILE A 69 -10.13 -7.35 -1.94
C ILE A 69 -9.37 -6.83 -0.72
N LEU A 70 -9.16 -5.51 -0.64
CA LEU A 70 -8.52 -4.87 0.50
C LEU A 70 -9.38 -4.99 1.76
N GLU A 71 -10.70 -4.88 1.63
CA GLU A 71 -11.66 -5.15 2.70
C GLU A 71 -11.51 -6.56 3.25
N GLU A 72 -11.48 -7.59 2.40
CA GLU A 72 -11.30 -8.96 2.87
C GLU A 72 -9.96 -9.13 3.61
N TYR A 73 -8.88 -8.54 3.08
CA TYR A 73 -7.57 -8.60 3.72
C TYR A 73 -7.56 -7.90 5.08
N TYR A 74 -8.23 -6.75 5.18
CA TYR A 74 -8.33 -5.97 6.40
C TYR A 74 -9.20 -6.65 7.45
N GLN A 75 -10.34 -7.22 7.07
CA GLN A 75 -11.22 -7.94 7.99
C GLN A 75 -10.56 -9.17 8.62
N ARG A 76 -9.61 -9.80 7.91
CA ARG A 76 -8.83 -10.95 8.39
C ARG A 76 -7.64 -10.55 9.28
N LEU A 77 -7.45 -9.26 9.55
CA LEU A 77 -6.47 -8.79 10.53
C LEU A 77 -7.00 -9.00 11.95
N SER A 78 -6.12 -9.49 12.81
CA SER A 78 -6.33 -9.49 14.25
C SER A 78 -6.30 -8.07 14.81
N GLU A 79 -6.86 -7.88 16.00
CA GLU A 79 -6.93 -6.56 16.64
C GLU A 79 -5.54 -5.86 16.74
N PRO A 80 -4.45 -6.55 17.16
CA PRO A 80 -3.13 -5.92 17.15
C PRO A 80 -2.64 -5.51 15.77
N GLU A 81 -2.97 -6.29 14.73
CA GLU A 81 -2.62 -5.95 13.33
C GLU A 81 -3.39 -4.72 12.86
N LYS A 82 -4.69 -4.59 13.20
CA LYS A 82 -5.52 -3.42 12.87
C LYS A 82 -5.00 -2.15 13.55
N ILE A 83 -4.68 -2.23 14.85
CA ILE A 83 -4.09 -1.09 15.59
C ILE A 83 -2.77 -0.63 14.94
N VAL A 84 -1.89 -1.57 14.60
CA VAL A 84 -0.58 -1.24 14.00
C VAL A 84 -0.73 -0.66 12.59
N ILE A 85 -1.58 -1.25 11.74
CA ILE A 85 -1.74 -0.77 10.36
C ILE A 85 -2.43 0.60 10.31
N GLN A 86 -3.40 0.87 11.19
CA GLN A 86 -4.02 2.19 11.32
C GLN A 86 -3.02 3.25 11.79
N TRP A 87 -2.16 2.93 12.75
CA TRP A 87 -1.10 3.84 13.17
C TRP A 87 -0.12 4.11 12.03
N LEU A 88 0.43 3.09 11.39
CA LEU A 88 1.36 3.24 10.27
C LEU A 88 0.74 4.00 9.08
N ALA A 89 -0.57 3.87 8.83
CA ALA A 89 -1.23 4.57 7.74
C ALA A 89 -1.15 6.09 7.90
N ASN A 90 -1.20 6.58 9.14
CA ASN A 90 -1.12 8.01 9.46
C ASN A 90 0.30 8.57 9.40
N GLN A 91 1.29 7.72 9.14
CA GLN A 91 2.69 8.08 9.15
C GLN A 91 3.30 8.09 7.74
N LYS A 92 4.51 8.67 7.63
CA LYS A 92 5.44 8.37 6.54
C LYS A 92 6.17 7.05 6.86
N ALA A 93 7.30 6.77 6.23
CA ALA A 93 8.14 5.66 6.68
C ALA A 93 8.57 5.87 8.15
N VAL A 94 8.31 4.88 9.02
CA VAL A 94 8.54 4.97 10.48
C VAL A 94 9.55 3.95 10.95
N ASP A 95 10.45 4.38 11.83
CA ASP A 95 11.29 3.47 12.60
C ASP A 95 10.46 2.80 13.69
N ILE A 96 10.19 1.50 13.53
CA ILE A 96 9.36 0.74 14.47
C ILE A 96 9.98 0.60 15.87
N SER A 97 11.27 0.91 16.04
CA SER A 97 11.89 1.04 17.37
C SER A 97 11.33 2.22 18.15
N GLN A 98 10.75 3.21 17.46
CA GLN A 98 10.13 4.41 18.02
C GLN A 98 8.62 4.22 18.25
N LYS A 99 8.18 2.99 18.57
CA LYS A 99 6.79 2.70 18.93
C LYS A 99 6.29 3.73 19.95
N PRO A 100 5.14 4.40 19.72
CA PRO A 100 4.61 5.39 20.66
C PRO A 100 4.34 4.77 22.03
N GLY A 101 5.14 5.19 23.01
CA GLY A 101 5.04 4.76 24.39
C GLY A 101 4.19 5.70 25.24
N VAL A 102 3.91 5.27 26.47
CA VAL A 102 3.28 6.12 27.49
C VAL A 102 4.23 7.29 27.78
N GLY A 103 3.85 8.50 27.35
CA GLY A 103 4.67 9.71 27.48
C GLY A 103 5.09 10.36 26.16
N ALA A 104 4.68 9.83 25.01
CA ALA A 104 4.84 10.50 23.73
C ALA A 104 4.10 11.86 23.74
N ILE A 105 4.82 12.93 23.38
CA ILE A 105 4.34 14.32 23.48
C ILE A 105 3.42 14.67 22.30
N HIS A 106 3.57 13.95 21.19
CA HIS A 106 2.92 14.27 19.92
C HIS A 106 2.02 13.15 19.38
N GLU A 107 1.98 11.99 20.05
CA GLU A 107 1.21 10.82 19.60
C GLU A 107 0.54 10.11 20.78
N SER A 108 -0.65 9.57 20.56
CA SER A 108 -1.29 8.70 21.56
C SER A 108 -0.49 7.40 21.67
N PRO A 109 -0.27 6.87 22.90
CA PRO A 109 0.36 5.57 23.08
C PRO A 109 -0.46 4.49 22.39
N LEU A 110 0.22 3.52 21.79
CA LEU A 110 -0.45 2.34 21.23
C LEU A 110 -0.87 1.40 22.36
N PRO A 111 -2.13 0.93 22.42
CA PRO A 111 -2.61 0.04 23.46
C PRO A 111 -2.16 -1.42 23.23
N LEU A 112 -0.86 -1.63 23.03
CA LEU A 112 -0.25 -2.93 22.73
C LEU A 112 0.99 -3.16 23.57
N SER A 113 1.23 -4.41 23.96
CA SER A 113 2.53 -4.83 24.48
C SER A 113 3.61 -4.74 23.38
N ASP A 114 4.88 -4.70 23.74
CA ASP A 114 5.97 -4.71 22.74
C ASP A 114 6.01 -6.04 21.98
N ALA A 115 5.70 -7.14 22.66
CA ALA A 115 5.62 -8.46 22.04
C ALA A 115 4.52 -8.52 20.97
N ASP A 116 3.33 -7.98 21.25
CA ASP A 116 2.21 -8.00 20.29
C ASP A 116 2.43 -7.03 19.15
N PHE A 117 3.05 -5.88 19.40
CA PHE A 117 3.46 -4.94 18.37
C PHE A 117 4.43 -5.60 17.37
N ILE A 118 5.49 -6.25 17.86
CA ILE A 118 6.47 -6.93 16.98
C ILE A 118 5.84 -8.11 16.24
N LYS A 119 4.93 -8.87 16.87
CA LYS A 119 4.18 -9.95 16.19
C LYS A 119 3.30 -9.40 15.08
N ALA A 120 2.58 -8.31 15.33
CA ALA A 120 1.73 -7.64 14.35
C ALA A 120 2.55 -7.14 13.15
N ILE A 121 3.67 -6.43 13.38
CA ILE A 121 4.59 -5.99 12.32
C ILE A 121 5.08 -7.17 11.48
N LYS A 122 5.55 -8.25 12.12
CA LYS A 122 6.02 -9.45 11.41
C LYS A 122 4.92 -10.07 10.55
N SER A 123 3.70 -10.16 11.09
CA SER A 123 2.57 -10.76 10.38
C SER A 123 2.12 -9.89 9.20
N LEU A 124 1.94 -8.58 9.39
CA LEU A 124 1.59 -7.63 8.34
C LEU A 124 2.63 -7.64 7.20
N ARG A 125 3.92 -7.67 7.54
CA ARG A 125 5.00 -7.77 6.54
C ARG A 125 4.92 -9.07 5.75
N LYS A 126 4.68 -10.20 6.42
CA LYS A 126 4.54 -11.51 5.76
C LYS A 126 3.36 -11.53 4.78
N ARG A 127 2.30 -10.79 5.07
CA ARG A 127 1.12 -10.63 4.19
C ARG A 127 1.32 -9.58 3.09
N GLY A 128 2.45 -8.87 3.07
CA GLY A 128 2.73 -7.82 2.08
C GLY A 128 1.93 -6.53 2.28
N LEU A 129 1.33 -6.33 3.46
CA LEU A 129 0.54 -5.13 3.79
C LEU A 129 1.40 -3.96 4.29
N ILE A 130 2.65 -4.24 4.66
CA ILE A 130 3.68 -3.25 4.98
C ILE A 130 5.00 -3.67 4.33
N GLU A 131 5.84 -2.70 4.01
CA GLU A 131 7.14 -2.89 3.39
C GLU A 131 8.25 -2.19 4.18
N LYS A 132 9.48 -2.68 4.05
CA LYS A 132 10.65 -2.01 4.61
C LYS A 132 11.09 -0.93 3.61
N ALA A 133 11.17 0.32 4.04
CA ALA A 133 11.71 1.38 3.21
C ALA A 133 13.17 1.07 2.86
N THR A 134 13.57 1.36 1.62
CA THR A 134 14.79 0.83 1.03
C THR A 134 16.03 1.58 1.55
N ASP A 135 16.50 1.19 2.73
CA ASP A 135 17.86 1.42 3.24
C ASP A 135 18.17 0.30 4.25
N ASN A 136 19.33 -0.34 4.10
CA ASN A 136 19.74 -1.46 4.94
C ASN A 136 20.07 -1.02 6.37
N GLU A 137 20.31 0.27 6.60
CA GLU A 137 20.75 0.84 7.87
C GLU A 137 19.59 1.21 8.80
N SER A 138 18.36 1.39 8.29
CA SER A 138 17.22 1.88 9.08
C SER A 138 16.07 0.87 9.14
N SER A 139 15.44 0.72 10.31
CA SER A 139 14.25 -0.13 10.51
C SER A 139 12.97 0.63 10.11
N LEU A 140 13.02 1.33 8.98
CA LEU A 140 11.90 2.11 8.48
C LEU A 140 10.89 1.19 7.78
N PHE A 141 9.64 1.29 8.19
CA PHE A 141 8.52 0.59 7.59
C PHE A 141 7.52 1.59 7.02
N ASP A 142 6.97 1.27 5.86
CA ASP A 142 5.90 2.04 5.24
C ASP A 142 4.76 1.11 4.80
N ILE A 143 3.61 1.70 4.51
CA ILE A 143 2.46 1.03 3.94
C ILE A 143 2.42 1.34 2.44
N PRO A 144 2.25 0.33 1.57
CA PRO A 144 1.92 0.53 0.16
C PRO A 144 0.84 1.60 -0.04
N ALA A 145 1.02 2.49 -1.01
CA ALA A 145 0.11 3.63 -1.22
C ALA A 145 -1.36 3.22 -1.33
N LEU A 146 -1.63 2.09 -1.99
CA LEU A 146 -2.95 1.48 -2.10
C LEU A 146 -3.56 1.11 -0.75
N VAL A 147 -2.82 0.33 0.06
CA VAL A 147 -3.27 -0.12 1.38
C VAL A 147 -3.44 1.09 2.32
N LYS A 148 -2.53 2.06 2.25
CA LYS A 148 -2.61 3.30 3.02
C LYS A 148 -3.87 4.11 2.66
N ASN A 149 -4.22 4.17 1.38
CA ASN A 149 -5.43 4.84 0.94
C ASN A 149 -6.70 4.13 1.46
N TYR A 150 -6.74 2.79 1.38
CA TYR A 150 -7.85 2.02 1.91
C TYR A 150 -8.03 2.24 3.43
N VAL A 151 -6.96 2.08 4.22
CA VAL A 151 -7.01 2.26 5.69
C VAL A 151 -7.43 3.69 6.09
N LYS A 152 -7.10 4.71 5.30
CA LYS A 152 -7.49 6.10 5.63
C LYS A 152 -8.94 6.43 5.33
N ASN A 153 -9.54 5.78 4.35
CA ASN A 153 -10.82 6.20 3.80
C ASN A 153 -11.95 5.20 4.06
N TYR A 154 -11.63 3.96 4.43
CA TYR A 154 -12.61 2.85 4.45
C TYR A 154 -12.55 1.94 5.69
N SER A 155 -11.57 2.11 6.58
CA SER A 155 -11.32 1.17 7.71
C SER A 155 -11.65 1.71 9.10
#